data_AF-A0A2V7WCN0-F1
#
_entry.id   AF-A0A2V7WCN0-F1
#
_cell.length_a   1.000
_cell.length_b   1.000
_cell.length_c   1.000
_cell.angle_alpha   90.00
_cell.angle_beta   90.00
_cell.angle_gamma   90.00
#
_symmetry.space_group_name_H-M   'P 1'
#
loop_
_entity.id
_entity.type
_entity.pdbx_description
1 polymer ?
#
loop_
_entity_poly.entity_id
_entity_poly.type
_entity_poly.pdbx_seq_one_letter_code
_entity_poly.pdbx_strand_id
1 'polypeptide(L)'
;MTHPIDSLVHAAVFGDGAAKANARKQIHLQARKSGAVASSIYSLYMAIARSEVRAFTTPAFNIRALTYDSCRALFRAAMRHDVGAFIFEIARSEIGYTEQRPSEYAACVLAAALREGFRGPVFIQGDHFQASAKKWATAEGRAAEMKALESLIDEAIAAEFFNIDIDTSTLVDLSFPTRDEQQRANYEGTAHLTKYIRARQPKGITVSVGGEIGEVGKYNTQPDEVRAYVNGLIRLLQGQVGISKISVQTGT
;
A
#
# COMPACT_ATOMS: atom_id res chain seq x y z
N MET A 1 -6.31 -20.62 28.28
CA MET A 1 -7.51 -20.52 27.42
C MET A 1 -7.09 -19.84 26.13
N THR A 2 -7.43 -20.41 24.96
CA THR A 2 -7.20 -19.75 23.66
C THR A 2 -8.06 -18.48 23.59
N HIS A 3 -7.48 -17.37 23.13
CA HIS A 3 -8.22 -16.11 23.06
C HIS A 3 -9.30 -16.25 21.95
N PRO A 4 -10.53 -15.74 22.11
CA PRO A 4 -11.59 -15.92 21.10
C PRO A 4 -11.19 -15.47 19.68
N ILE A 5 -10.33 -14.45 19.59
CA ILE A 5 -9.78 -13.96 18.31
C ILE A 5 -8.88 -14.98 17.60
N ASP A 6 -8.21 -15.87 18.34
CA ASP A 6 -7.29 -16.87 17.79
C ASP A 6 -8.07 -17.88 16.92
N SER A 7 -9.25 -18.30 17.39
CA SER A 7 -10.16 -19.14 16.60
C SER A 7 -10.73 -18.41 15.39
N LEU A 8 -11.01 -17.10 15.54
CA LEU A 8 -11.60 -16.30 14.47
C LEU A 8 -10.60 -16.04 13.34
N VAL A 9 -9.34 -15.73 13.66
CA VAL A 9 -8.29 -15.58 12.63
C VAL A 9 -7.97 -16.90 11.96
N HIS A 10 -8.00 -18.03 12.69
CA HIS A 10 -7.86 -19.36 12.09
C HIS A 10 -8.97 -19.60 11.04
N ALA A 11 -10.22 -19.28 11.35
CA ALA A 11 -11.32 -19.37 10.37
C ALA A 11 -11.15 -18.39 9.20
N ALA A 12 -10.62 -17.19 9.45
CA ALA A 12 -10.37 -16.17 8.41
C ALA A 12 -9.27 -16.58 7.41
N VAL A 13 -8.32 -17.42 7.82
CA VAL A 13 -7.23 -17.92 6.97
C VAL A 13 -7.62 -19.27 6.36
N PHE A 14 -7.92 -20.25 7.21
CA PHE A 14 -8.05 -21.67 6.84
C PHE A 14 -9.49 -22.15 6.67
N GLY A 15 -10.50 -21.31 6.95
CA GLY A 15 -11.90 -21.68 6.71
C GLY A 15 -12.23 -21.79 5.23
N ASP A 16 -13.52 -21.90 4.92
CA ASP A 16 -14.04 -21.95 3.55
C ASP A 16 -15.26 -21.03 3.37
N GLY A 17 -15.57 -20.73 2.10
CA GLY A 17 -16.75 -20.00 1.66
C GLY A 17 -17.22 -18.86 2.59
N ALA A 18 -18.47 -18.98 3.04
CA ALA A 18 -19.12 -17.97 3.88
C ALA A 18 -18.50 -17.86 5.28
N ALA A 19 -17.98 -18.95 5.85
CA ALA A 19 -17.37 -18.94 7.18
C ALA A 19 -16.09 -18.08 7.17
N LYS A 20 -15.23 -18.27 6.17
CA LYS A 20 -14.02 -17.45 5.95
C LYS A 20 -14.36 -15.97 5.78
N ALA A 21 -15.30 -15.66 4.89
CA ALA A 21 -15.71 -14.28 4.62
C ALA A 21 -16.32 -13.61 5.86
N ASN A 22 -17.16 -14.32 6.61
CA ASN A 22 -17.76 -13.82 7.83
C ASN A 22 -16.72 -13.61 8.94
N ALA A 23 -15.75 -14.51 9.08
CA ALA A 23 -14.66 -14.36 10.06
C ALA A 23 -13.85 -13.07 9.80
N ARG A 24 -13.44 -12.84 8.53
CA ARG A 24 -12.77 -11.59 8.11
C ARG A 24 -13.64 -10.38 8.46
N LYS A 25 -14.91 -10.37 8.02
CA LYS A 25 -15.84 -9.27 8.33
C LYS A 25 -15.97 -9.00 9.83
N GLN A 26 -16.08 -10.04 10.65
CA GLN A 26 -16.19 -9.90 12.11
C GLN A 26 -14.92 -9.29 12.72
N ILE A 27 -13.74 -9.69 12.26
CA ILE A 27 -12.45 -9.11 12.70
C ILE A 27 -12.44 -7.60 12.41
N HIS A 28 -12.76 -7.18 11.18
CA HIS A 28 -12.80 -5.75 10.83
C HIS A 28 -13.77 -4.96 11.71
N LEU A 29 -14.99 -5.48 11.94
CA LEU A 29 -15.98 -4.82 12.78
C LEU A 29 -15.55 -4.74 14.24
N GLN A 30 -14.94 -5.79 14.78
CA GLN A 30 -14.44 -5.80 16.15
C GLN A 30 -13.24 -4.85 16.32
N ALA A 31 -12.32 -4.84 15.37
CA ALA A 31 -11.15 -3.95 15.39
C ALA A 31 -11.59 -2.48 15.48
N ARG A 32 -12.48 -2.05 14.58
CA ARG A 32 -13.05 -0.69 14.62
C ARG A 32 -13.74 -0.37 15.94
N LYS A 33 -14.54 -1.29 16.50
CA LYS A 33 -15.21 -1.10 17.80
C LYS A 33 -14.23 -1.03 18.98
N SER A 34 -13.12 -1.74 18.90
CA SER A 34 -12.08 -1.74 19.94
C SER A 34 -11.18 -0.50 19.90
N GLY A 35 -11.18 0.23 18.79
CA GLY A 35 -10.32 1.39 18.56
C GLY A 35 -9.07 1.11 17.74
N ALA A 36 -8.84 -0.13 17.28
CA ALA A 36 -7.83 -0.45 16.26
C ALA A 36 -8.43 -0.19 14.87
N VAL A 37 -8.22 1.01 14.34
CA VAL A 37 -8.94 1.49 13.13
C VAL A 37 -7.99 1.51 11.94
N ALA A 38 -8.30 0.71 10.91
CA ALA A 38 -7.61 0.80 9.62
C ALA A 38 -7.68 2.24 9.09
N SER A 39 -6.53 2.84 8.84
CA SER A 39 -6.39 4.29 8.60
C SER A 39 -5.44 4.58 7.44
N SER A 40 -5.64 5.74 6.81
CA SER A 40 -4.70 6.30 5.85
C SER A 40 -3.67 7.16 6.57
N ILE A 41 -2.39 7.00 6.22
CA ILE A 41 -1.30 7.83 6.73
C ILE A 41 -1.23 9.21 6.06
N TYR A 42 -2.04 9.45 5.03
CA TYR A 42 -2.03 10.67 4.20
C TYR A 42 -1.96 11.95 5.03
N SER A 43 -2.86 12.12 6.01
CA SER A 43 -2.92 13.35 6.81
C SER A 43 -1.66 13.58 7.64
N LEU A 44 -1.03 12.52 8.15
CA LEU A 44 0.24 12.62 8.89
C LEU A 44 1.36 13.10 7.96
N TYR A 45 1.50 12.48 6.79
CA TYR A 45 2.51 12.90 5.80
C TYR A 45 2.30 14.34 5.31
N MET A 46 1.05 14.74 5.12
CA MET A 46 0.74 16.13 4.75
C MET A 46 1.05 17.12 5.87
N ALA A 47 0.82 16.75 7.14
CA ALA A 47 1.21 17.58 8.29
C ALA A 47 2.73 17.71 8.41
N ILE A 48 3.49 16.62 8.19
CA ILE A 48 4.95 16.65 8.13
C ILE A 48 5.42 17.57 6.99
N ALA A 49 4.85 17.43 5.79
CA ALA A 49 5.22 18.26 4.63
C ALA A 49 4.95 19.76 4.87
N ARG A 50 3.91 20.11 5.64
CA ARG A 50 3.61 21.48 6.06
C ARG A 50 4.35 21.93 7.32
N SER A 51 5.22 21.10 7.90
CA SER A 51 5.93 21.37 9.15
C SER A 51 5.00 21.63 10.37
N GLU A 52 3.78 21.11 10.34
CA GLU A 52 2.83 21.19 11.47
C GLU A 52 3.19 20.22 12.61
N VAL A 53 3.93 19.17 12.27
CA VAL A 53 4.50 18.21 13.22
C VAL A 53 5.99 18.02 12.90
N ARG A 54 6.77 17.67 13.93
CA ARG A 54 8.20 17.34 13.75
C ARG A 54 8.33 16.18 12.77
N ALA A 55 9.27 16.28 11.82
CA ALA A 55 9.56 15.19 10.90
C ALA A 55 10.19 13.98 11.63
N PHE A 56 9.74 12.79 11.26
CA PHE A 56 10.27 11.50 11.69
C PHE A 56 10.03 10.46 10.59
N THR A 57 10.71 9.32 10.70
CA THR A 57 10.53 8.19 9.78
C THR A 57 9.45 7.25 10.29
N THR A 58 8.55 6.82 9.41
CA THR A 58 7.59 5.76 9.69
C THR A 58 8.16 4.43 9.19
N PRO A 59 8.46 3.45 10.05
CA PRO A 59 8.92 2.14 9.59
C PRO A 59 7.77 1.39 8.92
N ALA A 60 8.07 0.72 7.81
CA ALA A 60 7.15 -0.16 7.10
C ALA A 60 7.71 -1.59 7.08
N PHE A 61 6.83 -2.57 7.30
CA PHE A 61 7.23 -3.96 7.52
C PHE A 61 6.55 -4.87 6.50
N ASN A 62 7.31 -5.39 5.53
CA ASN A 62 6.86 -6.49 4.66
C ASN A 62 6.75 -7.79 5.47
N ILE A 63 5.54 -8.31 5.64
CA ILE A 63 5.28 -9.54 6.41
C ILE A 63 4.70 -10.61 5.49
N ARG A 64 5.45 -11.70 5.31
CA ARG A 64 5.18 -12.70 4.24
C ARG A 64 4.77 -14.07 4.77
N ALA A 65 5.06 -14.35 6.03
CA ALA A 65 4.85 -15.62 6.67
C ALA A 65 4.48 -15.39 8.14
N LEU A 66 3.69 -16.32 8.70
CA LEU A 66 3.21 -16.22 10.08
C LEU A 66 2.61 -14.83 10.36
N THR A 67 1.83 -14.29 9.41
CA THR A 67 1.44 -12.88 9.38
C THR A 67 0.78 -12.45 10.68
N TYR A 68 -0.16 -13.25 11.19
CA TYR A 68 -0.81 -13.01 12.48
C TYR A 68 0.20 -12.95 13.64
N ASP A 69 1.08 -13.93 13.77
CA ASP A 69 2.03 -13.99 14.90
C ASP A 69 3.11 -12.91 14.84
N SER A 70 3.61 -12.62 13.63
CA SER A 70 4.55 -11.53 13.38
C SER A 70 3.92 -10.17 13.71
N CYS A 71 2.68 -9.93 13.27
CA CYS A 71 1.96 -8.70 13.59
C CYS A 71 1.72 -8.56 15.10
N ARG A 72 1.38 -9.65 15.80
CA ARG A 72 1.24 -9.64 17.26
C ARG A 72 2.54 -9.25 17.96
N ALA A 73 3.67 -9.80 17.51
CA ALA A 73 4.98 -9.42 18.03
C ALA A 73 5.27 -7.93 17.80
N LEU A 74 4.95 -7.42 16.61
CA LEU A 74 5.13 -6.01 16.28
C LEU A 74 4.25 -5.10 17.12
N PHE A 75 2.97 -5.41 17.33
CA PHE A 75 2.09 -4.63 18.21
C PHE A 75 2.59 -4.63 19.66
N ARG A 76 3.02 -5.77 20.21
CA ARG A 76 3.60 -5.80 21.56
C ARG A 76 4.85 -4.94 21.68
N ALA A 77 5.71 -4.96 20.67
CA ALA A 77 6.92 -4.12 20.63
C ALA A 77 6.56 -2.63 20.54
N ALA A 78 5.66 -2.27 19.62
CA ALA A 78 5.18 -0.90 19.44
C ALA A 78 4.57 -0.34 20.73
N MET A 79 3.70 -1.11 21.40
CA MET A 79 3.07 -0.69 22.66
C MET A 79 4.09 -0.58 23.81
N ARG A 80 5.07 -1.48 23.88
CA ARG A 80 6.13 -1.42 24.91
C ARG A 80 6.99 -0.17 24.78
N HIS A 81 7.23 0.28 23.54
CA HIS A 81 8.12 1.39 23.22
C HIS A 81 7.39 2.68 22.87
N ASP A 82 6.07 2.74 23.05
CA ASP A 82 5.23 3.90 22.72
C ASP A 82 5.47 4.42 21.29
N VAL A 83 5.54 3.49 20.34
CA VAL A 83 5.75 3.82 18.92
C VAL A 83 4.47 4.40 18.34
N GLY A 84 4.56 5.61 17.76
CA GLY A 84 3.43 6.30 17.13
C GLY A 84 2.95 5.64 15.83
N ALA A 85 3.57 5.98 14.70
CA ALA A 85 3.18 5.48 13.39
C ALA A 85 4.13 4.39 12.87
N PHE A 86 3.57 3.32 12.32
CA PHE A 86 4.27 2.23 11.63
C PHE A 86 3.31 1.53 10.66
N ILE A 87 3.84 0.91 9.61
CA ILE A 87 3.04 0.37 8.49
C ILE A 87 3.23 -1.14 8.39
N PHE A 88 2.13 -1.85 8.19
CA PHE A 88 2.12 -3.26 7.78
C PHE A 88 1.92 -3.32 6.27
N GLU A 89 2.81 -3.98 5.54
CA GLU A 89 2.69 -4.03 4.09
C GLU A 89 2.93 -5.41 3.48
N ILE A 90 2.38 -5.56 2.27
CA ILE A 90 2.57 -6.72 1.42
C ILE A 90 2.59 -6.26 -0.04
N ALA A 91 3.59 -6.72 -0.80
CA ALA A 91 3.78 -6.31 -2.18
C ALA A 91 2.95 -7.14 -3.17
N ARG A 92 2.68 -6.61 -4.38
CA ARG A 92 1.98 -7.36 -5.44
C ARG A 92 2.62 -8.73 -5.73
N SER A 93 3.95 -8.78 -5.76
CA SER A 93 4.71 -10.03 -5.96
C SER A 93 4.51 -10.99 -4.79
N GLU A 94 4.55 -10.48 -3.56
CA GLU A 94 4.35 -11.23 -2.31
C GLU A 94 2.96 -11.84 -2.23
N ILE A 95 1.91 -11.07 -2.54
CA ILE A 95 0.54 -11.58 -2.70
C ILE A 95 0.51 -12.75 -3.69
N GLY A 96 1.26 -12.66 -4.79
CA GLY A 96 1.32 -13.67 -5.83
C GLY A 96 1.94 -15.00 -5.37
N TYR A 97 3.14 -14.97 -4.78
CA TYR A 97 3.85 -16.21 -4.42
C TYR A 97 3.44 -16.79 -3.06
N THR A 98 2.85 -15.99 -2.16
CA THR A 98 2.31 -16.49 -0.88
C THR A 98 0.85 -16.90 -0.97
N GLU A 99 0.16 -16.52 -2.06
CA GLU A 99 -1.29 -16.58 -2.21
C GLU A 99 -2.08 -15.82 -1.11
N GLN A 100 -1.41 -14.98 -0.32
CA GLN A 100 -2.03 -14.18 0.72
C GLN A 100 -2.66 -12.92 0.14
N ARG A 101 -3.95 -13.02 -0.20
CA ARG A 101 -4.74 -11.91 -0.72
C ARG A 101 -4.99 -10.79 0.31
N PRO A 102 -5.21 -9.52 -0.10
CA PRO A 102 -5.43 -8.38 0.80
C PRO A 102 -6.43 -8.62 1.94
N SER A 103 -7.55 -9.29 1.66
CA SER A 103 -8.58 -9.57 2.67
C SER A 103 -8.12 -10.54 3.75
N GLU A 104 -7.18 -11.45 3.46
CA GLU A 104 -6.54 -12.29 4.48
C GLU A 104 -5.54 -11.48 5.29
N TYR A 105 -4.66 -10.76 4.60
CA TYR A 105 -3.60 -9.97 5.21
C TYR A 105 -4.17 -8.96 6.23
N ALA A 106 -5.18 -8.18 5.80
CA ALA A 106 -5.86 -7.23 6.68
C ALA A 106 -6.49 -7.90 7.90
N ALA A 107 -7.14 -9.05 7.72
CA ALA A 107 -7.73 -9.80 8.81
C ALA A 107 -6.67 -10.29 9.81
N CYS A 108 -5.51 -10.76 9.34
CA CYS A 108 -4.39 -11.13 10.21
C CYS A 108 -3.86 -9.93 11.01
N VAL A 109 -3.61 -8.79 10.35
CA VAL A 109 -3.11 -7.57 11.02
C VAL A 109 -4.11 -7.07 12.06
N LEU A 110 -5.39 -6.94 11.71
CA LEU A 110 -6.42 -6.42 12.61
C LEU A 110 -6.75 -7.40 13.76
N ALA A 111 -6.72 -8.71 13.50
CA ALA A 111 -6.83 -9.72 14.55
C ALA A 111 -5.65 -9.63 15.53
N ALA A 112 -4.44 -9.38 15.03
CA ALA A 112 -3.28 -9.17 15.89
C ALA A 112 -3.43 -7.92 16.76
N ALA A 113 -3.91 -6.81 16.19
CA ALA A 113 -4.21 -5.59 16.95
C ALA A 113 -5.22 -5.86 18.09
N LEU A 114 -6.30 -6.58 17.77
CA LEU A 114 -7.32 -7.01 18.73
C LEU A 114 -6.73 -7.90 19.83
N ARG A 115 -5.89 -8.87 19.44
CA ARG A 115 -5.30 -9.85 20.36
C ARG A 115 -4.39 -9.20 21.40
N GLU A 116 -3.66 -8.16 20.99
CA GLU A 116 -2.70 -7.45 21.84
C GLU A 116 -3.31 -6.20 22.51
N GLY A 117 -4.58 -5.88 22.22
CA GLY A 117 -5.30 -4.75 22.82
C GLY A 117 -4.85 -3.37 22.32
N PHE A 118 -4.29 -3.31 21.11
CA PHE A 118 -3.85 -2.06 20.50
C PHE A 118 -5.06 -1.12 20.23
N ARG A 119 -4.86 0.17 20.44
CA ARG A 119 -5.84 1.23 20.16
C ARG A 119 -5.15 2.37 19.43
N GLY A 120 -5.71 2.78 18.30
CA GLY A 120 -5.12 3.80 17.43
C GLY A 120 -5.27 3.46 15.95
N PRO A 121 -4.68 4.30 15.08
CA PRO A 121 -4.65 4.05 13.65
C PRO A 121 -3.78 2.81 13.34
N VAL A 122 -4.28 1.94 12.47
CA VAL A 122 -3.55 0.80 11.91
C VAL A 122 -3.33 1.10 10.43
N PHE A 123 -2.07 1.28 10.02
CA PHE A 123 -1.73 1.57 8.64
C PHE A 123 -1.42 0.26 7.91
N ILE A 124 -2.30 -0.13 6.99
CA ILE A 124 -2.11 -1.29 6.13
C ILE A 124 -1.87 -0.81 4.71
N GLN A 125 -0.81 -1.32 4.10
CA GLN A 125 -0.29 -0.84 2.83
C GLN A 125 -0.20 -1.96 1.78
N GLY A 126 -0.70 -1.66 0.58
CA GLY A 126 -0.31 -2.38 -0.63
C GLY A 126 1.02 -1.80 -1.10
N ASP A 127 2.09 -2.58 -0.97
CA ASP A 127 3.44 -2.21 -1.37
C ASP A 127 3.68 -2.58 -2.84
N HIS A 128 4.56 -1.87 -3.55
CA HIS A 128 4.91 -2.08 -4.96
C HIS A 128 3.78 -2.72 -5.78
N PHE A 129 2.65 -2.03 -5.97
CA PHE A 129 1.62 -2.44 -6.93
C PHE A 129 2.17 -2.23 -8.34
N GLN A 130 3.10 -3.12 -8.68
CA GLN A 130 4.11 -2.92 -9.71
C GLN A 130 3.60 -3.37 -11.07
N ALA A 131 3.75 -2.55 -12.11
CA ALA A 131 3.51 -2.95 -13.48
C ALA A 131 4.65 -3.85 -14.01
N SER A 132 4.32 -4.82 -14.85
CA SER A 132 5.31 -5.69 -15.51
C SER A 132 5.71 -5.15 -16.88
N ALA A 133 6.95 -4.66 -17.02
CA ALA A 133 7.53 -4.24 -18.30
C ALA A 133 7.41 -5.32 -19.39
N LYS A 134 7.60 -6.59 -19.03
CA LYS A 134 7.45 -7.73 -19.96
C LYS A 134 6.03 -7.83 -20.53
N LYS A 135 5.00 -7.66 -19.70
CA LYS A 135 3.60 -7.67 -20.17
C LYS A 135 3.25 -6.38 -20.90
N TRP A 136 3.94 -5.28 -20.61
CA TRP A 136 3.70 -3.96 -21.19
C TRP A 136 4.14 -3.83 -22.66
N ALA A 137 4.81 -4.84 -23.23
CA ALA A 137 5.39 -4.78 -24.57
C ALA A 137 4.36 -4.72 -25.72
N THR A 138 3.09 -5.09 -25.49
CA THR A 138 2.02 -5.05 -26.51
C THR A 138 0.84 -4.21 -26.05
N ALA A 139 0.03 -3.69 -26.98
CA ALA A 139 -1.14 -2.87 -26.63
C ALA A 139 -2.14 -3.65 -25.75
N GLU A 140 -2.38 -4.92 -26.08
CA GLU A 140 -3.24 -5.81 -25.31
C GLU A 140 -2.67 -6.10 -23.92
N GLY A 141 -1.35 -6.29 -23.84
CA GLY A 141 -0.65 -6.54 -22.58
C GLY A 141 -0.69 -5.33 -21.64
N ARG A 142 -0.56 -4.10 -22.17
CA ARG A 142 -0.75 -2.85 -21.42
C ARG A 142 -2.15 -2.77 -20.81
N ALA A 143 -3.19 -3.00 -21.62
CA ALA A 143 -4.57 -2.96 -21.15
C ALA A 143 -4.85 -4.04 -20.08
N ALA A 144 -4.35 -5.26 -20.28
CA ALA A 144 -4.49 -6.34 -19.31
C ALA A 144 -3.76 -6.04 -17.99
N GLU A 145 -2.57 -5.45 -18.05
CA GLU A 145 -1.78 -5.14 -16.86
C GLU A 145 -2.42 -4.00 -16.04
N MET A 146 -2.92 -2.95 -16.71
CA MET A 146 -3.67 -1.90 -16.01
C MET A 146 -4.93 -2.44 -15.34
N LYS A 147 -5.70 -3.27 -16.04
CA LYS A 147 -6.89 -3.91 -15.46
C LYS A 147 -6.55 -4.79 -14.26
N ALA A 148 -5.42 -5.49 -14.30
CA ALA A 148 -4.96 -6.31 -13.17
C ALA A 148 -4.59 -5.46 -11.94
N LEU A 149 -3.92 -4.32 -12.15
CA LEU A 149 -3.61 -3.37 -11.08
C LEU A 149 -4.86 -2.71 -10.51
N GLU A 150 -5.78 -2.27 -11.36
CA GLU A 150 -7.10 -1.76 -10.98
C GLU A 150 -7.89 -2.76 -10.13
N SER A 151 -7.94 -4.02 -10.55
CA SER A 151 -8.62 -5.09 -9.81
C SER A 151 -7.96 -5.36 -8.45
N LEU A 152 -6.64 -5.29 -8.38
CA LEU A 152 -5.91 -5.44 -7.12
C LEU A 152 -6.16 -4.25 -6.18
N ILE A 153 -6.23 -3.03 -6.71
CA ILE A 153 -6.61 -1.82 -5.97
C ILE A 153 -8.02 -1.93 -5.40
N ASP A 154 -8.98 -2.42 -6.19
CA ASP A 154 -10.35 -2.65 -5.71
C ASP A 154 -10.37 -3.62 -4.52
N GLU A 155 -9.63 -4.72 -4.62
CA GLU A 155 -9.53 -5.69 -3.53
C GLU A 155 -8.84 -5.10 -2.28
N ALA A 156 -7.76 -4.33 -2.49
CA ALA A 156 -7.02 -3.67 -1.44
C ALA A 156 -7.91 -2.66 -0.68
N ILE A 157 -8.62 -1.78 -1.39
CA ILE A 157 -9.53 -0.81 -0.79
C ILE A 157 -10.67 -1.52 -0.04
N ALA A 158 -11.23 -2.59 -0.62
CA ALA A 158 -12.27 -3.39 0.04
C ALA A 158 -11.76 -4.07 1.33
N ALA A 159 -10.47 -4.40 1.39
CA ALA A 159 -9.78 -4.93 2.56
C ALA A 159 -9.24 -3.84 3.52
N GLU A 160 -9.57 -2.57 3.30
CA GLU A 160 -9.11 -1.41 4.08
C GLU A 160 -7.60 -1.11 4.00
N PHE A 161 -6.97 -1.44 2.87
CA PHE A 161 -5.64 -0.89 2.55
C PHE A 161 -5.82 0.56 2.12
N PHE A 162 -5.66 1.47 3.07
CA PHE A 162 -5.78 2.92 2.81
C PHE A 162 -4.45 3.59 2.49
N ASN A 163 -3.43 2.78 2.21
CA ASN A 163 -2.11 3.19 1.74
C ASN A 163 -1.76 2.29 0.56
N ILE A 164 -1.51 2.85 -0.62
CA ILE A 164 -1.25 2.07 -1.84
C ILE A 164 -0.07 2.71 -2.57
N ASP A 165 1.00 1.94 -2.74
CA ASP A 165 2.18 2.37 -3.45
C ASP A 165 2.14 1.82 -4.87
N ILE A 166 2.02 2.72 -5.84
CA ILE A 166 2.01 2.40 -7.26
C ILE A 166 3.45 2.40 -7.74
N ASP A 167 3.83 1.30 -8.38
CA ASP A 167 5.14 1.17 -9.01
C ASP A 167 5.00 0.94 -10.51
N THR A 168 5.06 2.03 -11.27
CA THR A 168 5.15 1.98 -12.73
C THR A 168 6.56 2.31 -13.23
N SER A 169 7.56 2.28 -12.33
CA SER A 169 8.95 2.64 -12.63
C SER A 169 9.61 1.65 -13.59
N THR A 170 9.15 0.40 -13.60
CA THR A 170 9.61 -0.63 -14.55
C THR A 170 9.30 -0.28 -16.01
N LEU A 171 8.37 0.64 -16.25
CA LEU A 171 7.96 1.09 -17.58
C LEU A 171 8.85 2.22 -18.12
N VAL A 172 9.81 2.73 -17.32
CA VAL A 172 10.77 3.74 -17.73
C VAL A 172 11.66 3.19 -18.84
N ASP A 173 11.82 3.97 -19.90
CA ASP A 173 12.68 3.62 -21.04
C ASP A 173 13.76 4.67 -21.24
N LEU A 174 14.99 4.33 -20.86
CA LEU A 174 16.15 5.22 -20.91
C LEU A 174 16.68 5.48 -22.33
N SER A 175 16.14 4.79 -23.35
CA SER A 175 16.55 5.00 -24.74
C SER A 175 16.03 6.33 -25.32
N PHE A 176 15.01 6.93 -24.69
CA PHE A 176 14.49 8.23 -25.10
C PHE A 176 15.46 9.38 -24.78
N PRO A 177 15.52 10.42 -25.63
CA PRO A 177 16.51 11.49 -25.51
C PRO A 177 16.26 12.45 -24.34
N THR A 178 15.03 12.55 -23.84
CA THR A 178 14.68 13.47 -22.75
C THR A 178 14.15 12.75 -21.52
N ARG A 179 14.41 13.30 -20.33
CA ARG A 179 13.89 12.76 -19.07
C ARG A 179 12.36 12.66 -19.02
N ASP A 180 11.67 13.62 -19.65
CA ASP A 180 10.20 13.61 -19.74
C ASP A 180 9.70 12.40 -20.55
N GLU A 181 10.32 12.11 -21.70
CA GLU A 181 9.98 10.93 -22.50
C GLU A 181 10.34 9.63 -21.79
N GLN A 182 11.50 9.57 -21.13
CA GLN A 182 11.93 8.40 -20.35
C GLN A 182 10.91 8.07 -19.25
N GLN A 183 10.39 9.09 -18.56
CA GLN A 183 9.44 8.94 -17.45
C GLN A 183 7.97 8.86 -17.89
N ARG A 184 7.66 8.99 -19.19
CA ARG A 184 6.29 9.16 -19.68
C ARG A 184 5.35 8.06 -19.24
N ALA A 185 5.71 6.81 -19.51
CA ALA A 185 4.89 5.66 -19.14
C ALA A 185 4.73 5.54 -17.61
N ASN A 186 5.75 5.93 -16.84
CA ASN A 186 5.71 5.91 -15.39
C ASN A 186 4.70 6.94 -14.84
N TYR A 187 4.84 8.22 -15.19
CA TYR A 187 3.91 9.23 -14.67
C TYR A 187 2.49 9.05 -15.24
N GLU A 188 2.32 8.54 -16.47
CA GLU A 188 0.99 8.26 -17.04
C GLU A 188 0.29 7.12 -16.30
N GLY A 189 1.00 6.02 -16.06
CA GLY A 189 0.48 4.88 -15.31
C GLY A 189 0.14 5.25 -13.86
N THR A 190 1.05 5.96 -13.18
CA THR A 190 0.79 6.45 -11.81
C THR A 190 -0.40 7.41 -11.79
N ALA A 191 -0.48 8.39 -12.71
CA ALA A 191 -1.59 9.34 -12.74
C ALA A 191 -2.93 8.65 -12.99
N HIS A 192 -2.97 7.67 -13.90
CA HIS A 192 -4.16 6.86 -14.18
C HIS A 192 -4.63 6.12 -12.92
N LEU A 193 -3.75 5.38 -12.27
CA LEU A 193 -4.08 4.59 -11.07
C LEU A 193 -4.40 5.48 -9.87
N THR A 194 -3.76 6.64 -9.75
CA THR A 194 -4.12 7.65 -8.74
C THR A 194 -5.56 8.12 -8.93
N LYS A 195 -5.94 8.50 -10.16
CA LYS A 195 -7.34 8.87 -10.47
C LYS A 195 -8.31 7.74 -10.18
N TYR A 196 -7.92 6.50 -10.51
CA TYR A 196 -8.71 5.30 -10.23
C TYR A 196 -8.96 5.11 -8.73
N ILE A 197 -7.92 5.26 -7.90
CA ILE A 197 -8.02 5.22 -6.43
C ILE A 197 -8.91 6.34 -5.91
N ARG A 198 -8.73 7.58 -6.40
CA ARG A 198 -9.53 8.74 -5.98
C ARG A 198 -11.03 8.54 -6.26
N ALA A 199 -11.37 7.85 -7.35
CA ALA A 199 -12.76 7.52 -7.68
C ALA A 199 -13.38 6.43 -6.77
N ARG A 200 -12.57 5.66 -6.04
CA ARG A 200 -12.98 4.48 -5.26
C ARG A 200 -12.74 4.58 -3.77
N GLN A 201 -11.97 5.57 -3.33
CA GLN A 201 -11.68 5.75 -1.92
C GLN A 201 -12.99 5.91 -1.11
N PRO A 202 -13.08 5.34 0.09
CA PRO A 202 -14.25 5.52 0.93
C PRO A 202 -14.50 6.99 1.28
N LYS A 203 -15.76 7.36 1.47
CA LYS A 203 -16.13 8.70 1.92
C LYS A 203 -15.44 9.02 3.26
N GLY A 204 -14.78 10.18 3.33
CA GLY A 204 -14.08 10.64 4.52
C GLY A 204 -12.67 10.06 4.70
N ILE A 205 -12.21 9.20 3.79
CA ILE A 205 -10.84 8.65 3.80
C ILE A 205 -10.13 9.06 2.51
N THR A 206 -9.05 9.83 2.64
CA THR A 206 -8.11 10.06 1.54
C THR A 206 -7.06 8.97 1.56
N VAL A 207 -7.14 8.01 0.63
CA VAL A 207 -6.13 6.95 0.50
C VAL A 207 -4.76 7.58 0.22
N SER A 208 -3.75 7.23 1.02
CA SER A 208 -2.37 7.62 0.79
C SER A 208 -1.87 6.89 -0.45
N VAL A 209 -1.29 7.63 -1.41
CA VAL A 209 -0.79 7.05 -2.66
C VAL A 209 0.70 7.32 -2.75
N GLY A 210 1.51 6.27 -2.84
CA GLY A 210 2.92 6.36 -3.17
C GLY A 210 3.17 6.24 -4.67
N GLY A 211 4.18 6.94 -5.16
CA GLY A 211 4.76 6.71 -6.49
C GLY A 211 6.22 6.28 -6.38
N GLU A 212 6.77 5.69 -7.44
CA GLU A 212 8.15 5.20 -7.45
C GLU A 212 8.92 5.69 -8.69
N ILE A 213 10.21 5.98 -8.49
CA ILE A 213 11.12 6.45 -9.52
C ILE A 213 12.44 5.69 -9.46
N GLY A 214 12.78 5.10 -10.61
CA GLY A 214 14.01 4.34 -10.81
C GLY A 214 13.75 2.85 -10.70
N GLU A 215 14.39 2.07 -11.57
CA GLU A 215 14.43 0.62 -11.40
C GLU A 215 15.38 0.32 -10.24
N VAL A 216 14.84 -0.24 -9.15
CA VAL A 216 15.63 -0.62 -7.97
C VAL A 216 16.86 -1.42 -8.41
N GLY A 217 18.06 -0.91 -8.07
CA GLY A 217 19.33 -1.64 -8.20
C GLY A 217 20.20 -1.33 -9.42
N LYS A 218 19.82 -0.40 -10.32
CA LYS A 218 20.68 -0.01 -11.46
C LYS A 218 21.60 1.18 -11.17
N TYR A 219 21.03 2.32 -10.78
CA TYR A 219 21.77 3.52 -10.38
C TYR A 219 20.91 4.42 -9.49
N ASN A 220 21.53 5.39 -8.84
CA ASN A 220 20.84 6.33 -7.97
C ASN A 220 19.95 7.27 -8.79
N THR A 221 18.69 7.41 -8.38
CA THR A 221 17.73 8.31 -9.00
C THR A 221 18.27 9.74 -9.03
N GLN A 222 18.24 10.37 -10.19
CA GLN A 222 18.75 11.71 -10.39
C GLN A 222 17.65 12.76 -10.17
N PRO A 223 17.97 13.97 -9.66
CA PRO A 223 16.96 15.00 -9.39
C PRO A 223 16.15 15.43 -10.62
N ASP A 224 16.73 15.38 -11.82
CA ASP A 224 16.04 15.70 -13.08
C ASP A 224 14.99 14.64 -13.47
N GLU A 225 15.23 13.37 -13.15
CA GLU A 225 14.26 12.28 -13.30
C GLU A 225 13.06 12.48 -12.37
N VAL A 226 13.33 12.88 -11.12
CA VAL A 226 12.28 13.22 -10.15
C VAL A 226 11.42 14.38 -10.63
N ARG A 227 12.04 15.44 -11.15
CA ARG A 227 11.31 16.59 -11.71
C ARG A 227 10.46 16.20 -12.91
N ALA A 228 11.00 15.39 -13.83
CA ALA A 228 10.25 14.94 -15.01
C ALA A 228 8.99 14.14 -14.61
N TYR A 229 9.13 13.21 -13.68
CA TYR A 229 8.01 12.43 -13.15
C TYR A 229 6.96 13.31 -12.46
N VAL A 230 7.37 14.17 -11.51
CA VAL A 230 6.45 15.03 -10.76
C VAL A 230 5.75 16.04 -11.66
N ASN A 231 6.46 16.66 -12.62
CA ASN A 231 5.85 17.56 -13.59
C ASN A 231 4.80 16.85 -14.44
N GLY A 232 5.09 15.62 -14.88
CA GLY A 232 4.12 14.78 -15.59
C GLY A 232 2.85 14.54 -14.76
N LEU A 233 3.01 14.16 -13.48
CA LEU A 233 1.88 13.98 -12.56
C LEU A 233 1.06 15.26 -12.38
N ILE A 234 1.70 16.41 -12.14
CA ILE A 234 1.01 17.69 -11.96
C ILE A 234 0.17 18.02 -13.21
N ARG A 235 0.74 17.87 -14.42
CA ARG A 235 0.02 18.10 -15.68
C ARG A 235 -1.20 17.20 -15.82
N LEU A 236 -1.07 15.91 -15.49
CA LEU A 236 -2.13 14.93 -15.72
C LEU A 236 -3.21 14.93 -14.62
N LEU A 237 -2.86 15.27 -13.38
CA LEU A 237 -3.81 15.26 -12.27
C LEU A 237 -4.65 16.54 -12.18
N GLN A 238 -4.23 17.63 -12.83
CA GLN A 238 -5.04 18.86 -13.01
C GLN A 238 -5.69 19.37 -11.71
N GLY A 239 -4.93 19.41 -10.62
CA GLY A 239 -5.39 19.90 -9.31
C GLY A 239 -6.13 18.87 -8.45
N GLN A 240 -6.31 17.63 -8.92
CA GLN A 240 -6.73 16.53 -8.05
C GLN A 240 -5.64 16.20 -7.02
N VAL A 241 -6.07 15.69 -5.86
CA VAL A 241 -5.14 15.22 -4.82
C VAL A 241 -4.27 14.10 -5.38
N GLY A 242 -2.97 14.36 -5.46
CA GLY A 242 -1.99 13.42 -6.02
C GLY A 242 -1.44 12.42 -5.00
N ILE A 243 -0.17 12.09 -5.20
CA ILE A 243 0.62 11.20 -4.34
C ILE A 243 1.08 11.95 -3.08
N SER A 244 1.26 11.20 -1.98
CA SER A 244 1.71 11.70 -0.67
C SER A 244 3.15 11.34 -0.35
N LYS A 245 3.77 10.44 -1.12
CA LYS A 245 5.17 10.05 -0.99
C LYS A 245 5.73 9.57 -2.34
N ILE A 246 7.06 9.64 -2.47
CA ILE A 246 7.80 9.16 -3.64
C ILE A 246 8.95 8.28 -3.13
N SER A 247 9.05 7.06 -3.64
CA SER A 247 10.23 6.22 -3.46
C SER A 247 11.28 6.55 -4.54
N VAL A 248 12.54 6.61 -4.13
CA VAL A 248 13.70 6.87 -5.01
C VAL A 248 14.84 5.92 -4.63
N GLN A 249 15.61 5.45 -5.61
CA GLN A 249 16.80 4.64 -5.37
C GLN A 249 17.96 5.55 -4.95
N THR A 250 18.52 5.32 -3.76
CA THR A 250 19.62 6.12 -3.18
C THR A 250 20.96 5.38 -3.07
N GLY A 251 21.03 4.14 -3.55
CA GLY A 251 22.20 3.26 -3.49
C GLY A 251 22.10 2.19 -2.40
N THR A 252 20.88 1.84 -1.99
CA THR A 252 20.56 0.86 -0.93
C THR A 252 19.56 -0.17 -1.41
#